data_AF-A0A1C4R1V9-F1
#
_entry.id   AF-A0A1C4R1V9-F1
#
_cell.length_a   1.000
_cell.length_b   1.000
_cell.length_c   1.000
_cell.angle_alpha   90.00
_cell.angle_beta   90.00
_cell.angle_gamma   90.00
#
_symmetry.space_group_name_H-M   'P 1'
#
loop_
_entity.id
_entity.type
_entity.pdbx_description
1 polymer ?
#
loop_
_entity_poly.entity_id
_entity_poly.type
_entity_poly.pdbx_seq_one_letter_code
_entity_poly.pdbx_strand_id
1 'polypeptide(L)'
;MIRPRTPARRIAAPLTACLLAAGALTLPAQQAHAAGSVVKVTGSQGNWQLTVDGSPYQIKGLTWGPSVADADRYLPDVRSMGVNTIRTWGTDASSKPLLDSAAAHGIKVIAGFWLQPGGGPGSGGCVNYLTDTAYKNQMLDEFPKWVRAYKDNPGVLMWNVGNESVLGLQNCYGGDELERQRDAYTTFVNDVAKKIHGIDPDHPVTSTDAWTGAWPYYRRNAPDLDLYAVNSYNAVCDIKSTWQQGGYTKPYIVTETGPAGEWEVPDDANGVPAEPRDQDKAAGYTRAWNCVTGHRGVALGATMFHYGTEYDFGGIWFNLLPAGERRLSYYAVKKAYGADTSRDNTPPVITDLSVEGDAARVPAGRDLTLAVRATDPDGDPVSYEVLANSNYVDQSKQLVTLPATDLGGGRLRVTAPGRPGVWKIYVKAHDGKGNVGVETRSIRVVPPAVGGTNVALGKPATASSWQTGGGDCPCTPAGAVDGDQNTRWASDWSDPQWLRVDLGARTSFRHVQLVWETSYAKAYSVQTSDDGQNWQTVRAVTDGDGGVDDLDVTGTGSYVRILGTQRGTGWGYSLYEFGVYN
;
A
#
# COMPACT_ATOMS: atom_id res chain seq x y z
N MET A 1 -54.95 -34.92 -80.01
CA MET A 1 -54.97 -34.53 -78.59
C MET A 1 -53.56 -34.63 -78.05
N ILE A 2 -53.04 -33.50 -77.53
CA ILE A 2 -51.93 -33.32 -76.56
C ILE A 2 -50.60 -33.99 -76.97
N ARG A 3 -49.79 -33.38 -77.86
CA ARG A 3 -48.73 -32.35 -77.66
C ARG A 3 -47.58 -32.72 -76.70
N PRO A 4 -46.32 -32.39 -77.06
CA PRO A 4 -45.20 -33.34 -77.04
C PRO A 4 -43.95 -32.82 -76.29
N ARG A 5 -42.90 -33.65 -76.15
CA ARG A 5 -41.52 -33.39 -76.65
C ARG A 5 -40.43 -34.20 -75.91
N THR A 6 -40.00 -35.29 -76.56
CA THR A 6 -38.63 -35.61 -77.04
C THR A 6 -37.43 -34.71 -76.65
N PRO A 7 -36.17 -35.19 -76.80
CA PRO A 7 -35.60 -36.50 -76.46
C PRO A 7 -34.13 -36.43 -75.92
N ALA A 8 -33.57 -37.59 -75.56
CA ALA A 8 -32.23 -38.14 -75.87
C ALA A 8 -30.99 -37.21 -75.98
N ARG A 9 -29.76 -37.56 -75.58
CA ARG A 9 -29.08 -38.85 -75.46
C ARG A 9 -27.70 -38.64 -74.79
N ARG A 10 -27.24 -39.70 -74.13
CA ARG A 10 -25.89 -40.10 -73.66
C ARG A 10 -24.68 -39.20 -74.01
N ILE A 11 -23.87 -38.93 -72.99
CA ILE A 11 -22.54 -38.31 -73.09
C ILE A 11 -21.49 -39.34 -72.65
N ALA A 12 -20.50 -39.54 -73.52
CA ALA A 12 -19.21 -40.17 -73.23
C ALA A 12 -18.23 -39.10 -72.70
N ALA A 13 -17.36 -39.49 -71.76
CA ALA A 13 -16.39 -38.62 -71.12
C ALA A 13 -15.20 -38.26 -72.02
N PRO A 14 -14.57 -37.10 -71.78
CA PRO A 14 -13.13 -36.97 -71.98
C PRO A 14 -12.41 -36.31 -70.80
N LEU A 15 -11.11 -36.65 -70.68
CA LEU A 15 -10.12 -36.00 -69.83
C LEU A 15 -9.91 -34.52 -70.24
N THR A 16 -9.67 -33.66 -69.26
CA THR A 16 -9.16 -32.30 -69.50
C THR A 16 -7.99 -31.98 -68.57
N ALA A 17 -6.90 -31.51 -69.19
CA ALA A 17 -5.67 -31.05 -68.55
C ALA A 17 -5.86 -29.69 -67.86
N CYS A 18 -5.31 -29.52 -66.66
CA CYS A 18 -5.25 -28.24 -65.96
C CYS A 18 -4.03 -27.42 -66.43
N LEU A 19 -4.30 -26.23 -67.00
CA LEU A 19 -3.32 -25.16 -67.11
C LEU A 19 -3.17 -24.45 -65.76
N LEU A 20 -1.94 -24.34 -65.26
CA LEU A 20 -1.53 -23.48 -64.15
C LEU A 20 -1.31 -22.05 -64.69
N ALA A 21 -2.21 -21.12 -64.34
CA ALA A 21 -1.97 -19.69 -64.49
C ALA A 21 -1.43 -19.14 -63.17
N ALA A 22 -0.13 -18.79 -63.15
CA ALA A 22 0.50 -18.10 -62.04
C ALA A 22 0.09 -16.61 -62.05
N GLY A 23 -0.88 -16.24 -61.23
CA GLY A 23 -1.17 -14.85 -60.90
C GLY A 23 -0.21 -14.38 -59.82
N ALA A 24 0.65 -13.41 -60.14
CA ALA A 24 1.51 -12.75 -59.17
C ALA A 24 0.63 -11.91 -58.22
N LEU A 25 0.40 -12.45 -57.02
CA LEU A 25 -0.11 -11.69 -55.87
C LEU A 25 0.98 -10.72 -55.44
N THR A 26 0.83 -9.44 -55.80
CA THR A 26 1.60 -8.37 -55.17
C THR A 26 1.06 -8.18 -53.76
N LEU A 27 1.71 -8.81 -52.78
CA LEU A 27 1.53 -8.48 -51.37
C LEU A 27 1.88 -7.00 -51.18
N PRO A 28 1.09 -6.22 -50.41
CA PRO A 28 1.52 -4.88 -50.03
C PRO A 28 2.82 -5.04 -49.25
N ALA A 29 3.86 -4.34 -49.66
CA ALA A 29 5.11 -4.29 -48.91
C ALA A 29 4.79 -3.85 -47.48
N GLN A 30 5.02 -4.72 -46.49
CA GLN A 30 5.16 -4.30 -45.10
C GLN A 30 6.24 -3.23 -45.09
N GLN A 31 5.85 -1.97 -44.85
CA GLN A 31 6.81 -0.96 -44.44
C GLN A 31 7.46 -1.49 -43.18
N ALA A 32 8.74 -1.86 -43.28
CA ALA A 32 9.58 -2.13 -42.13
C ALA A 32 9.58 -0.86 -41.27
N HIS A 33 8.69 -0.83 -40.27
CA HIS A 33 8.74 0.17 -39.22
C HIS A 33 9.97 -0.13 -38.35
N ALA A 34 10.54 0.93 -37.77
CA ALA A 34 11.65 0.83 -36.82
C ALA A 34 11.35 -0.20 -35.73
N ALA A 35 12.38 -0.74 -35.09
CA ALA A 35 12.31 -1.91 -34.22
C ALA A 35 11.37 -1.81 -32.98
N GLY A 36 10.73 -0.66 -32.73
CA GLY A 36 9.79 -0.41 -31.63
C GLY A 36 8.35 -0.14 -32.09
N SER A 37 7.43 0.01 -31.13
CA SER A 37 6.03 0.33 -31.42
C SER A 37 5.80 1.82 -31.66
N VAL A 38 4.75 2.13 -32.43
CA VAL A 38 4.25 3.49 -32.61
C VAL A 38 2.94 3.65 -31.84
N VAL A 39 2.96 4.45 -30.79
CA VAL A 39 1.83 4.73 -29.91
C VAL A 39 1.37 6.18 -30.09
N LYS A 40 0.09 6.41 -30.35
CA LYS A 40 -0.44 7.77 -30.57
C LYS A 40 -1.76 7.98 -29.84
N VAL A 41 -1.93 9.19 -29.31
CA VAL A 41 -3.25 9.71 -28.96
C VAL A 41 -3.82 10.37 -30.22
N THR A 42 -4.93 9.85 -30.72
CA THR A 42 -5.58 10.31 -31.95
C THR A 42 -7.00 10.75 -31.66
N GLY A 43 -7.61 11.51 -32.59
CA GLY A 43 -8.98 11.98 -32.46
C GLY A 43 -9.09 13.43 -32.00
N SER A 44 -10.27 13.81 -31.53
CA SER A 44 -10.63 15.19 -31.17
C SER A 44 -11.64 15.22 -30.01
N GLN A 45 -12.12 16.41 -29.65
CA GLN A 45 -12.96 16.64 -28.46
C GLN A 45 -14.07 15.59 -28.28
N GLY A 46 -13.95 14.76 -27.25
CA GLY A 46 -14.94 13.72 -26.91
C GLY A 46 -14.86 12.43 -27.73
N ASN A 47 -13.88 12.31 -28.63
CA ASN A 47 -13.69 11.17 -29.52
C ASN A 47 -12.19 10.87 -29.74
N TRP A 48 -11.44 10.78 -28.63
CA TRP A 48 -10.06 10.35 -28.62
C TRP A 48 -9.92 8.83 -28.54
N GLN A 49 -8.78 8.35 -29.05
CA GLN A 49 -8.38 6.96 -28.98
C GLN A 49 -6.86 6.87 -28.84
N LEU A 50 -6.40 5.99 -27.95
CA LEU A 50 -5.01 5.53 -27.97
C LEU A 50 -4.88 4.45 -29.03
N THR A 51 -3.84 4.51 -29.85
CA THR A 51 -3.51 3.46 -30.81
C THR A 51 -2.11 2.93 -30.57
N VAL A 52 -1.92 1.64 -30.81
CA VAL A 52 -0.62 0.97 -30.85
C VAL A 52 -0.49 0.36 -32.25
N ASP A 53 0.53 0.79 -33.00
CA ASP A 53 0.77 0.39 -34.38
C ASP A 53 -0.47 0.58 -35.27
N GLY A 54 -1.15 1.71 -35.06
CA GLY A 54 -2.38 2.09 -35.77
C GLY A 54 -3.65 1.36 -35.30
N SER A 55 -3.55 0.37 -34.43
CA SER A 55 -4.69 -0.38 -33.91
C SER A 55 -5.25 0.25 -32.64
N PRO A 56 -6.59 0.35 -32.48
CA PRO A 56 -7.21 0.80 -31.23
C PRO A 56 -6.69 0.06 -29.99
N TYR A 57 -6.36 0.81 -28.95
CA TYR A 57 -5.84 0.27 -27.71
C TYR A 57 -6.56 0.90 -26.51
N GLN A 58 -7.20 0.06 -25.69
CA GLN A 58 -7.76 0.48 -24.41
C GLN A 58 -6.87 -0.07 -23.30
N ILE A 59 -6.40 0.79 -22.41
CA ILE A 59 -5.54 0.38 -21.29
C ILE A 59 -6.37 -0.41 -20.28
N LYS A 60 -6.10 -1.72 -20.21
CA LYS A 60 -6.57 -2.65 -19.17
C LYS A 60 -5.35 -2.99 -18.33
N GLY A 61 -5.06 -2.13 -17.34
CA GLY A 61 -3.75 -2.08 -16.73
C GLY A 61 -3.69 -2.51 -15.26
N LEU A 62 -2.49 -2.86 -14.82
CA LEU A 62 -2.15 -3.00 -13.40
C LEU A 62 -0.90 -2.18 -13.06
N THR A 63 -0.82 -1.60 -11.88
CA THR A 63 0.48 -1.16 -11.37
C THR A 63 1.32 -2.37 -10.97
N TRP A 64 2.63 -2.31 -11.24
CA TRP A 64 3.56 -3.44 -11.07
C TRP A 64 4.34 -3.34 -9.76
N GLY A 65 4.12 -4.30 -8.85
CA GLY A 65 4.80 -4.39 -7.56
C GLY A 65 6.02 -5.33 -7.52
N PRO A 66 6.03 -6.50 -8.19
CA PRO A 66 7.17 -7.41 -8.14
C PRO A 66 8.50 -6.78 -8.58
N SER A 67 9.60 -7.44 -8.23
CA SER A 67 10.90 -7.04 -8.74
C SER A 67 10.97 -7.21 -10.27
N VAL A 68 11.83 -6.45 -10.94
CA VAL A 68 12.07 -6.63 -12.38
C VAL A 68 12.59 -8.04 -12.69
N ALA A 69 13.36 -8.64 -11.78
CA ALA A 69 13.88 -10.00 -11.95
C ALA A 69 12.78 -11.07 -11.98
N ASP A 70 11.61 -10.78 -11.40
CA ASP A 70 10.47 -11.70 -11.37
C ASP A 70 9.48 -11.49 -12.52
N ALA A 71 9.81 -10.64 -13.51
CA ALA A 71 8.93 -10.32 -14.63
C ALA A 71 8.44 -11.57 -15.37
N ASP A 72 9.35 -12.46 -15.79
CA ASP A 72 9.01 -13.69 -16.52
C ASP A 72 8.17 -14.66 -15.69
N ARG A 73 8.31 -14.60 -14.36
CA ARG A 73 7.52 -15.45 -13.44
C ARG A 73 6.07 -15.00 -13.38
N TYR A 74 5.82 -13.69 -13.31
CA TYR A 74 4.50 -13.16 -13.00
C TYR A 74 3.73 -12.60 -14.21
N LEU A 75 4.38 -12.18 -15.28
CA LEU A 75 3.70 -11.66 -16.47
C LEU A 75 2.76 -12.66 -17.18
N PRO A 76 3.02 -13.99 -17.19
CA PRO A 76 2.03 -14.95 -17.64
C PRO A 76 0.71 -14.89 -16.85
N ASP A 77 0.78 -14.72 -15.52
CA ASP A 77 -0.38 -14.61 -14.66
C ASP A 77 -1.12 -13.28 -14.91
N VAL A 78 -0.39 -12.17 -14.96
CA VAL A 78 -0.94 -10.85 -15.35
C VAL A 78 -1.66 -10.93 -16.69
N ARG A 79 -1.06 -11.56 -17.70
CA ARG A 79 -1.67 -11.73 -19.01
C ARG A 79 -2.95 -12.56 -18.93
N SER A 80 -2.98 -13.60 -18.10
CA SER A 80 -4.16 -14.46 -17.92
C SER A 80 -5.36 -13.72 -17.33
N MET A 81 -5.13 -12.59 -16.64
CA MET A 81 -6.19 -11.71 -16.14
C MET A 81 -6.86 -10.86 -17.24
N GLY A 82 -6.38 -10.92 -18.48
CA GLY A 82 -6.82 -10.03 -19.56
C GLY A 82 -6.16 -8.65 -19.53
N VAL A 83 -5.11 -8.49 -18.71
CA VAL A 83 -4.30 -7.27 -18.64
C VAL A 83 -3.46 -7.16 -19.92
N ASN A 84 -3.36 -5.94 -20.43
CA ASN A 84 -2.52 -5.61 -21.58
C ASN A 84 -1.47 -4.55 -21.26
N THR A 85 -1.56 -3.89 -20.11
CA THR A 85 -0.63 -2.82 -19.72
C THR A 85 -0.17 -3.01 -18.27
N ILE A 86 1.10 -2.74 -17.98
CA ILE A 86 1.56 -2.52 -16.61
C ILE A 86 2.10 -1.09 -16.46
N ARG A 87 2.11 -0.56 -15.23
CA ARG A 87 2.73 0.74 -14.92
C ARG A 87 3.83 0.57 -13.89
N THR A 88 4.95 1.24 -14.15
CA THR A 88 6.05 1.46 -13.20
C THR A 88 6.19 2.94 -12.90
N TRP A 89 6.86 3.28 -11.79
CA TRP A 89 7.10 4.67 -11.40
C TRP A 89 8.49 5.18 -11.79
N GLY A 90 9.46 4.27 -11.98
CA GLY A 90 10.83 4.59 -12.37
C GLY A 90 11.29 3.80 -13.58
N THR A 91 12.22 4.40 -14.32
CA THR A 91 12.90 3.81 -15.47
C THR A 91 14.39 4.12 -15.35
N ASP A 92 15.21 3.07 -15.37
CA ASP A 92 16.66 3.14 -15.28
C ASP A 92 17.33 1.95 -15.98
N ALA A 93 18.63 1.74 -15.77
CA ALA A 93 19.41 0.65 -16.37
C ALA A 93 18.80 -0.74 -16.14
N SER A 94 18.10 -0.93 -15.02
CA SER A 94 17.51 -2.19 -14.61
C SER A 94 16.19 -2.48 -15.32
N SER A 95 15.58 -1.51 -16.01
CA SER A 95 14.21 -1.67 -16.55
C SER A 95 14.10 -2.57 -17.78
N LYS A 96 15.21 -2.81 -18.50
CA LYS A 96 15.18 -3.56 -19.77
C LYS A 96 14.54 -4.94 -19.67
N PRO A 97 14.87 -5.81 -18.67
CA PRO A 97 14.28 -7.14 -18.58
C PRO A 97 12.75 -7.13 -18.41
N LEU A 98 12.21 -6.15 -17.66
CA LEU A 98 10.76 -6.00 -17.51
C LEU A 98 10.11 -5.59 -18.84
N LEU A 99 10.71 -4.63 -19.56
CA LEU A 99 10.20 -4.19 -20.87
C LEU A 99 10.22 -5.33 -21.90
N ASP A 100 11.33 -6.08 -21.96
CA ASP A 100 11.47 -7.23 -22.86
C ASP A 100 10.46 -8.33 -22.54
N SER A 101 10.30 -8.67 -21.25
CA SER A 101 9.36 -9.69 -20.81
C SER A 101 7.91 -9.27 -21.04
N ALA A 102 7.56 -8.01 -20.78
CA ALA A 102 6.24 -7.47 -21.08
C ALA A 102 5.93 -7.59 -22.57
N ALA A 103 6.87 -7.19 -23.44
CA ALA A 103 6.73 -7.33 -24.89
C ALA A 103 6.51 -8.78 -25.32
N ALA A 104 7.29 -9.73 -24.77
CA ALA A 104 7.18 -11.15 -25.08
C ALA A 104 5.79 -11.73 -24.72
N HIS A 105 5.09 -11.14 -23.75
CA HIS A 105 3.76 -11.54 -23.31
C HIS A 105 2.62 -10.68 -23.90
N GLY A 106 2.94 -9.79 -24.85
CA GLY A 106 1.96 -8.89 -25.47
C GLY A 106 1.41 -7.84 -24.50
N ILE A 107 2.20 -7.48 -23.48
CA ILE A 107 1.92 -6.45 -22.50
C ILE A 107 2.78 -5.21 -22.80
N LYS A 108 2.20 -4.04 -22.61
CA LYS A 108 2.89 -2.74 -22.73
C LYS A 108 3.16 -2.13 -21.35
N VAL A 109 4.09 -1.19 -21.27
CA VAL A 109 4.54 -0.57 -20.02
C VAL A 109 4.38 0.95 -20.10
N ILE A 110 3.61 1.51 -19.17
CA ILE A 110 3.67 2.94 -18.85
C ILE A 110 4.94 3.14 -18.02
N ALA A 111 5.97 3.69 -18.65
CA ALA A 111 7.31 3.81 -18.08
C ALA A 111 7.46 5.14 -17.33
N GLY A 112 7.56 5.05 -16.01
CA GLY A 112 7.62 6.22 -15.13
C GLY A 112 9.01 6.84 -15.00
N PHE A 113 9.06 8.12 -14.66
CA PHE A 113 10.24 8.85 -14.20
C PHE A 113 9.91 9.59 -12.89
N TRP A 114 10.74 9.42 -11.87
CA TRP A 114 10.54 10.07 -10.57
C TRP A 114 10.94 11.54 -10.59
N LEU A 115 10.07 12.41 -10.07
CA LEU A 115 10.37 13.80 -9.74
C LEU A 115 10.06 14.07 -8.25
N GLN A 116 10.80 14.98 -7.63
CA GLN A 116 10.71 15.31 -6.21
C GLN A 116 10.03 16.67 -5.97
N PRO A 117 9.26 16.85 -4.87
CA PRO A 117 8.68 15.79 -4.07
C PRO A 117 7.70 14.98 -4.92
N GLY A 118 7.34 13.78 -4.49
CA GLY A 118 6.28 12.99 -5.11
C GLY A 118 5.78 11.91 -4.16
N GLY A 119 4.67 11.26 -4.53
CA GLY A 119 4.12 10.13 -3.78
C GLY A 119 4.88 8.85 -4.08
N GLY A 120 5.49 8.22 -3.06
CA GLY A 120 6.14 6.92 -3.17
C GLY A 120 7.63 6.89 -2.77
N PRO A 121 8.25 5.70 -2.75
CA PRO A 121 9.67 5.54 -2.43
C PRO A 121 10.57 6.21 -3.49
N GLY A 122 11.53 7.02 -3.06
CA GLY A 122 12.50 7.66 -3.96
C GLY A 122 12.11 9.05 -4.48
N SER A 123 10.88 9.51 -4.23
CA SER A 123 10.42 10.87 -4.55
C SER A 123 10.39 11.80 -3.33
N GLY A 124 11.03 11.42 -2.22
CA GLY A 124 11.21 12.31 -1.07
C GLY A 124 12.15 13.49 -1.37
N GLY A 125 12.02 14.57 -0.61
CA GLY A 125 12.84 15.79 -0.76
C GLY A 125 11.98 17.05 -0.95
N CYS A 126 12.63 18.22 -0.90
CA CYS A 126 11.97 19.51 -1.11
C CYS A 126 12.75 20.34 -2.14
N VAL A 127 12.60 19.97 -3.42
CA VAL A 127 13.22 20.68 -4.54
C VAL A 127 12.55 22.04 -4.72
N ASN A 128 13.37 23.08 -4.83
CA ASN A 128 12.90 24.41 -5.20
C ASN A 128 12.93 24.56 -6.73
N TYR A 129 11.80 24.35 -7.40
CA TYR A 129 11.71 24.41 -8.87
C TYR A 129 11.95 25.81 -9.44
N LEU A 130 11.83 26.87 -8.64
CA LEU A 130 12.13 28.23 -9.06
C LEU A 130 13.64 28.45 -9.22
N THR A 131 14.47 27.86 -8.35
CA THR A 131 15.90 28.22 -8.24
C THR A 131 16.86 27.06 -8.43
N ASP A 132 16.46 25.81 -8.19
CA ASP A 132 17.32 24.63 -8.29
C ASP A 132 17.51 24.19 -9.75
N THR A 133 18.38 24.92 -10.43
CA THR A 133 18.78 24.62 -11.81
C THR A 133 19.62 23.35 -11.92
N ALA A 134 20.36 22.97 -10.88
CA ALA A 134 21.19 21.78 -10.88
C ALA A 134 20.33 20.51 -10.94
N TYR A 135 19.31 20.41 -10.07
CA TYR A 135 18.36 19.30 -10.10
C TYR A 135 17.63 19.22 -11.44
N LYS A 136 17.10 20.35 -11.94
CA LYS A 136 16.39 20.40 -13.22
C LYS A 136 17.27 19.95 -14.39
N ASN A 137 18.51 20.41 -14.46
CA ASN A 137 19.46 20.00 -15.50
C ASN A 137 19.80 18.51 -15.39
N GLN A 138 20.01 18.00 -14.17
CA GLN A 138 20.26 16.57 -13.95
C GLN A 138 19.11 15.71 -14.48
N MET A 139 17.86 16.07 -14.20
CA MET A 139 16.69 15.32 -14.70
C MET A 139 16.51 15.45 -16.23
N LEU A 140 16.83 16.63 -16.79
CA LEU A 140 16.85 16.86 -18.25
C LEU A 140 17.98 16.11 -18.97
N ASP A 141 18.99 15.62 -18.26
CA ASP A 141 20.02 14.74 -18.81
C ASP A 141 19.66 13.26 -18.61
N GLU A 142 19.17 12.91 -17.43
CA GLU A 142 18.91 11.53 -17.03
C GLU A 142 17.71 10.91 -17.75
N PHE A 143 16.55 11.58 -17.82
CA PHE A 143 15.38 10.96 -18.47
C PHE A 143 15.61 10.75 -19.98
N PRO A 144 16.15 11.73 -20.73
CA PRO A 144 16.51 11.53 -22.13
C PRO A 144 17.48 10.38 -22.40
N LYS A 145 18.38 10.07 -21.47
CA LYS A 145 19.28 8.92 -21.59
C LYS A 145 18.49 7.61 -21.63
N TRP A 146 17.52 7.42 -20.74
CA TRP A 146 16.69 6.21 -20.70
C TRP A 146 15.67 6.15 -21.83
N VAL A 147 15.08 7.28 -22.23
CA VAL A 147 14.24 7.34 -23.42
C VAL A 147 15.00 6.90 -24.66
N ARG A 148 16.24 7.40 -24.89
CA ARG A 148 17.08 6.91 -26.00
C ARG A 148 17.36 5.42 -25.94
N ALA A 149 17.56 4.89 -24.73
CA ALA A 149 17.88 3.48 -24.55
C ALA A 149 16.69 2.55 -24.85
N TYR A 150 15.46 3.00 -24.59
CA TYR A 150 14.29 2.12 -24.56
C TYR A 150 13.14 2.50 -25.50
N LYS A 151 13.19 3.64 -26.20
CA LYS A 151 12.14 4.03 -27.15
C LYS A 151 11.83 2.98 -28.22
N ASP A 152 12.84 2.23 -28.65
CA ASP A 152 12.68 1.20 -29.68
C ASP A 152 12.30 -0.17 -29.07
N ASN A 153 12.05 -0.25 -27.76
CA ASN A 153 11.62 -1.47 -27.10
C ASN A 153 10.10 -1.66 -27.31
N PRO A 154 9.63 -2.78 -27.89
CA PRO A 154 8.21 -3.03 -28.10
C PRO A 154 7.38 -3.10 -26.81
N GLY A 155 8.01 -3.19 -25.64
CA GLY A 155 7.33 -3.14 -24.35
C GLY A 155 6.86 -1.75 -23.96
N VAL A 156 7.40 -0.66 -24.51
CA VAL A 156 7.03 0.71 -24.11
C VAL A 156 5.64 1.08 -24.65
N LEU A 157 4.80 1.67 -23.79
CA LEU A 157 3.52 2.28 -24.18
C LEU A 157 3.64 3.81 -24.27
N MET A 158 4.16 4.43 -23.22
CA MET A 158 4.24 5.88 -23.04
C MET A 158 5.15 6.20 -21.87
N TRP A 159 5.60 7.46 -21.80
CA TRP A 159 6.44 7.99 -20.73
C TRP A 159 5.59 8.77 -19.72
N ASN A 160 5.71 8.47 -18.43
CA ASN A 160 5.03 9.20 -17.36
C ASN A 160 6.05 9.97 -16.51
N VAL A 161 6.02 11.30 -16.58
CA VAL A 161 6.96 12.20 -15.90
C VAL A 161 6.38 12.67 -14.57
N GLY A 162 6.96 12.19 -13.46
CA GLY A 162 6.53 12.53 -12.09
C GLY A 162 5.33 11.72 -11.60
N ASN A 163 5.16 11.72 -10.28
CA ASN A 163 4.05 11.09 -9.58
C ASN A 163 3.67 11.90 -8.32
N GLU A 164 2.50 12.51 -8.32
CA GLU A 164 1.91 13.23 -7.17
C GLU A 164 2.78 14.37 -6.61
N SER A 165 3.55 15.01 -7.48
CA SER A 165 4.44 16.10 -7.08
C SER A 165 3.72 17.42 -6.79
N VAL A 166 2.62 17.72 -7.49
CA VAL A 166 1.81 18.92 -7.23
C VAL A 166 1.16 18.83 -5.84
N LEU A 167 0.67 17.64 -5.47
CA LEU A 167 0.25 17.34 -4.10
C LEU A 167 1.45 17.42 -3.14
N GLY A 168 2.53 16.70 -3.42
CA GLY A 168 3.68 16.56 -2.53
C GLY A 168 4.37 17.87 -2.15
N LEU A 169 4.35 18.88 -3.03
CA LEU A 169 4.93 20.21 -2.78
C LEU A 169 4.34 20.90 -1.54
N GLN A 170 3.10 20.58 -1.14
CA GLN A 170 2.48 21.17 0.04
C GLN A 170 3.15 20.74 1.36
N ASN A 171 3.92 19.65 1.34
CA ASN A 171 4.70 19.20 2.49
C ASN A 171 5.98 20.03 2.67
N CYS A 172 6.35 20.82 1.67
CA CYS A 172 7.57 21.63 1.65
C CYS A 172 7.30 23.14 1.66
N TYR A 173 6.18 23.56 1.07
CA TYR A 173 5.85 24.96 0.82
C TYR A 173 4.40 25.26 1.22
N GLY A 174 4.11 26.51 1.56
CA GLY A 174 2.77 26.99 1.88
C GLY A 174 2.47 28.36 1.27
N GLY A 175 1.19 28.73 1.25
CA GLY A 175 0.73 30.03 0.73
C GLY A 175 1.12 30.28 -0.73
N ASP A 176 1.40 31.55 -1.07
CA ASP A 176 1.75 31.96 -2.44
C ASP A 176 3.01 31.27 -2.98
N GLU A 177 3.95 30.88 -2.11
CA GLU A 177 5.14 30.15 -2.54
C GLU A 177 4.81 28.75 -3.06
N LEU A 178 3.89 28.04 -2.40
CA LEU A 178 3.43 26.73 -2.87
C LEU A 178 2.87 26.83 -4.30
N GLU A 179 2.06 27.84 -4.57
CA GLU A 179 1.45 28.04 -5.88
C GLU A 179 2.49 28.34 -6.95
N ARG A 180 3.49 29.18 -6.65
CA ARG A 180 4.63 29.41 -7.55
C ARG A 180 5.44 28.14 -7.81
N GLN A 181 5.64 27.31 -6.78
CA GLN A 181 6.35 26.03 -6.93
C GLN A 181 5.57 25.04 -7.81
N ARG A 182 4.24 24.96 -7.66
CA ARG A 182 3.37 24.14 -8.52
C ARG A 182 3.41 24.60 -9.97
N ASP A 183 3.41 25.91 -10.20
CA ASP A 183 3.57 26.48 -11.54
C ASP A 183 4.95 26.17 -12.13
N ALA A 184 6.02 26.34 -11.36
CA ALA A 184 7.38 26.06 -11.80
C ALA A 184 7.61 24.57 -12.08
N TYR A 185 7.10 23.68 -11.22
CA TYR A 185 7.14 22.23 -11.42
C TYR A 185 6.44 21.82 -12.72
N THR A 186 5.20 22.26 -12.93
CA THR A 186 4.44 21.89 -14.12
C THR A 186 5.00 22.49 -15.41
N THR A 187 5.65 23.66 -15.33
CA THR A 187 6.46 24.21 -16.43
C THR A 187 7.66 23.31 -16.73
N PHE A 188 8.35 22.83 -15.71
CA PHE A 188 9.48 21.92 -15.87
C PHE A 188 9.06 20.56 -16.46
N VAL A 189 7.91 20.02 -16.05
CA VAL A 189 7.31 18.82 -16.69
C VAL A 189 7.14 19.02 -18.19
N ASN A 190 6.76 20.23 -18.63
CA ASN A 190 6.65 20.55 -20.05
C ASN A 190 8.01 20.53 -20.78
N ASP A 191 9.05 21.07 -20.14
CA ASP A 191 10.41 21.06 -20.70
C ASP A 191 10.91 19.62 -20.90
N VAL A 192 10.61 18.74 -19.93
CA VAL A 192 10.89 17.30 -20.05
C VAL A 192 10.07 16.69 -21.19
N ALA A 193 8.77 16.98 -21.29
CA ALA A 193 7.92 16.43 -22.36
C ALA A 193 8.44 16.79 -23.76
N LYS A 194 8.76 18.06 -24.00
CA LYS A 194 9.38 18.53 -25.25
C LYS A 194 10.68 17.78 -25.56
N LYS A 195 11.52 17.58 -24.54
CA LYS A 195 12.80 16.89 -24.68
C LYS A 195 12.60 15.43 -25.06
N ILE A 196 11.62 14.75 -24.45
CA ILE A 196 11.26 13.38 -24.77
C ILE A 196 10.73 13.28 -26.20
N HIS A 197 9.77 14.12 -26.60
CA HIS A 197 9.25 14.12 -27.98
C HIS A 197 10.31 14.36 -29.05
N GLY A 198 11.32 15.18 -28.76
CA GLY A 198 12.45 15.39 -29.66
C GLY A 198 13.35 14.16 -29.87
N ILE A 199 13.24 13.16 -28.99
CA ILE A 199 14.03 11.91 -29.01
C ILE A 199 13.18 10.73 -29.50
N ASP A 200 11.95 10.68 -28.99
CA ASP A 200 10.96 9.63 -29.19
C ASP A 200 9.63 10.30 -29.60
N PRO A 201 9.44 10.53 -30.90
CA PRO A 201 8.17 11.05 -31.40
C PRO A 201 7.08 9.97 -31.40
N ASP A 202 7.41 8.70 -31.14
CA ASP A 202 6.56 7.54 -31.34
C ASP A 202 5.83 7.07 -30.09
N HIS A 203 6.10 7.67 -28.93
CA HIS A 203 5.39 7.39 -27.69
C HIS A 203 4.83 8.66 -27.04
N PRO A 204 3.60 8.62 -26.49
CA PRO A 204 3.04 9.74 -25.75
C PRO A 204 3.82 10.04 -24.45
N VAL A 205 3.69 11.27 -23.97
CA VAL A 205 4.17 11.72 -22.67
C VAL A 205 3.00 12.22 -21.82
N THR A 206 2.96 11.79 -20.56
CA THR A 206 1.98 12.23 -19.56
C THR A 206 2.65 12.52 -18.21
N SER A 207 1.88 13.01 -17.24
CA SER A 207 2.32 13.27 -15.87
C SER A 207 1.17 12.96 -14.91
N THR A 208 1.46 12.20 -13.85
CA THR A 208 0.47 11.71 -12.90
C THR A 208 0.47 12.54 -11.63
N ASP A 209 -0.71 12.90 -11.14
CA ASP A 209 -0.89 13.50 -9.81
C ASP A 209 -2.11 12.92 -9.07
N ALA A 210 -2.24 13.24 -7.80
CA ALA A 210 -3.33 12.78 -6.95
C ALA A 210 -4.59 13.59 -7.23
N TRP A 211 -5.68 12.87 -7.50
CA TRP A 211 -6.94 13.45 -7.98
C TRP A 211 -6.72 14.39 -9.18
N THR A 212 -7.71 15.25 -9.46
CA THR A 212 -7.69 16.14 -10.62
C THR A 212 -7.10 17.53 -10.33
N GLY A 213 -6.56 17.76 -9.13
CA GLY A 213 -6.11 19.07 -8.66
C GLY A 213 -4.94 19.65 -9.48
N ALA A 214 -4.13 18.80 -10.10
CA ALA A 214 -3.00 19.23 -10.93
C ALA A 214 -3.40 19.67 -12.35
N TRP A 215 -4.57 19.28 -12.84
CA TRP A 215 -4.97 19.53 -14.24
C TRP A 215 -5.04 21.01 -14.62
N PRO A 216 -5.50 21.96 -13.78
CA PRO A 216 -5.41 23.39 -14.07
C PRO A 216 -3.97 23.88 -14.32
N TYR A 217 -2.98 23.36 -13.59
CA TYR A 217 -1.57 23.71 -13.76
C TYR A 217 -1.02 23.09 -15.05
N TYR A 218 -1.28 21.80 -15.30
CA TYR A 218 -0.84 21.15 -16.54
C TYR A 218 -1.46 21.80 -17.79
N ARG A 219 -2.74 22.20 -17.75
CA ARG A 219 -3.37 22.93 -18.86
C ARG A 219 -2.65 24.25 -19.15
N ARG A 220 -2.21 24.96 -18.11
CA ARG A 220 -1.56 26.28 -18.22
C ARG A 220 -0.09 26.17 -18.62
N ASN A 221 0.64 25.24 -18.01
CA ASN A 221 2.11 25.22 -18.02
C ASN A 221 2.68 24.04 -18.80
N ALA A 222 1.90 22.98 -19.06
CA ALA A 222 2.33 21.76 -19.73
C ALA A 222 1.53 21.41 -21.02
N PRO A 223 1.49 22.32 -22.01
CA PRO A 223 0.77 22.09 -23.26
C PRO A 223 1.33 20.92 -24.10
N ASP A 224 2.57 20.49 -23.89
CA ASP A 224 3.21 19.40 -24.64
C ASP A 224 2.91 18.01 -24.04
N LEU A 225 2.14 17.87 -22.97
CA LEU A 225 1.63 16.55 -22.55
C LEU A 225 0.59 16.03 -23.56
N ASP A 226 0.66 14.77 -23.98
CA ASP A 226 -0.31 14.21 -24.94
C ASP A 226 -1.67 13.92 -24.31
N LEU A 227 -1.68 13.64 -23.00
CA LEU A 227 -2.86 13.32 -22.21
C LEU A 227 -2.64 13.67 -20.74
N TYR A 228 -3.72 13.84 -19.99
CA TYR A 228 -3.67 13.92 -18.53
C TYR A 228 -3.60 12.53 -17.89
N ALA A 229 -2.95 12.42 -16.74
CA ALA A 229 -3.00 11.25 -15.89
C ALA A 229 -3.39 11.63 -14.46
N VAL A 230 -3.96 10.68 -13.72
CA VAL A 230 -4.49 10.90 -12.38
C VAL A 230 -4.52 9.61 -11.57
N ASN A 231 -4.09 9.69 -10.31
CA ASN A 231 -4.35 8.70 -9.29
C ASN A 231 -5.67 9.05 -8.60
N SER A 232 -6.65 8.15 -8.62
CA SER A 232 -7.93 8.37 -7.96
C SER A 232 -8.58 7.05 -7.58
N TYR A 233 -8.92 6.92 -6.31
CA TYR A 233 -9.40 5.69 -5.70
C TYR A 233 -10.91 5.75 -5.52
N ASN A 234 -11.40 6.10 -4.32
CA ASN A 234 -12.84 6.15 -4.08
C ASN A 234 -13.56 7.15 -4.99
N ALA A 235 -12.91 8.28 -5.29
CA ALA A 235 -13.44 9.39 -6.10
C ALA A 235 -13.28 9.23 -7.63
N VAL A 236 -12.87 8.07 -8.15
CA VAL A 236 -12.60 7.87 -9.58
C VAL A 236 -13.77 8.23 -10.51
N CYS A 237 -15.01 8.11 -10.03
CA CYS A 237 -16.20 8.42 -10.80
C CYS A 237 -16.41 9.93 -11.01
N ASP A 238 -15.79 10.77 -10.18
CA ASP A 238 -15.91 12.22 -10.26
C ASP A 238 -15.07 12.83 -11.39
N ILE A 239 -14.03 12.10 -11.84
CA ILE A 239 -13.10 12.57 -12.90
C ILE A 239 -13.86 13.00 -14.16
N LYS A 240 -14.89 12.25 -14.56
CA LYS A 240 -15.71 12.59 -15.73
C LYS A 240 -16.37 13.95 -15.57
N SER A 241 -16.98 14.20 -14.41
CA SER A 241 -17.63 15.47 -14.11
C SER A 241 -16.62 16.61 -14.08
N THR A 242 -15.48 16.41 -13.41
CA THR A 242 -14.40 17.40 -13.38
C THR A 242 -13.87 17.73 -14.76
N TRP A 243 -13.69 16.72 -15.62
CA TRP A 243 -13.24 16.92 -16.99
C TRP A 243 -14.20 17.79 -17.80
N GLN A 244 -15.50 17.49 -17.71
CA GLN A 244 -16.56 18.21 -18.42
C GLN A 244 -16.71 19.65 -17.93
N GLN A 245 -16.80 19.83 -16.61
CA GLN A 245 -16.99 21.15 -15.99
C GLN A 245 -15.75 22.04 -16.14
N GLY A 246 -14.55 21.44 -16.08
CA GLY A 246 -13.30 22.17 -16.24
C GLY A 246 -13.00 22.56 -17.69
N GLY A 247 -13.76 22.07 -18.67
CA GLY A 247 -13.57 22.39 -20.09
C GLY A 247 -12.22 21.90 -20.62
N TYR A 248 -11.78 20.72 -20.18
CA TYR A 248 -10.50 20.15 -20.61
C TYR A 248 -10.59 19.62 -22.05
N THR A 249 -9.47 19.68 -22.77
CA THR A 249 -9.40 19.39 -24.22
C THR A 249 -8.39 18.30 -24.57
N LYS A 250 -7.90 17.58 -23.57
CA LYS A 250 -7.07 16.39 -23.73
C LYS A 250 -7.79 15.20 -23.11
N PRO A 251 -7.62 13.98 -23.65
CA PRO A 251 -8.07 12.77 -22.99
C PRO A 251 -7.26 12.51 -21.73
N TYR A 252 -7.67 11.51 -20.96
CA TYR A 252 -6.94 11.10 -19.76
C TYR A 252 -6.83 9.59 -19.60
N ILE A 253 -5.88 9.17 -18.77
CA ILE A 253 -5.80 7.82 -18.19
C ILE A 253 -5.88 7.93 -16.67
N VAL A 254 -6.33 6.86 -16.01
CA VAL A 254 -6.26 6.76 -14.54
C VAL A 254 -5.11 5.82 -14.19
N THR A 255 -4.06 6.35 -13.59
CA THR A 255 -2.78 5.66 -13.40
C THR A 255 -2.68 4.89 -12.09
N GLU A 256 -3.57 5.17 -11.15
CA GLU A 256 -3.85 4.32 -9.98
C GLU A 256 -5.32 4.45 -9.63
N THR A 257 -6.03 3.32 -9.51
CA THR A 257 -7.43 3.30 -9.06
C THR A 257 -7.81 1.95 -8.47
N GLY A 258 -8.94 1.91 -7.77
CA GLY A 258 -9.41 0.72 -7.07
C GLY A 258 -10.39 1.08 -5.96
N PRO A 259 -10.40 0.33 -4.85
CA PRO A 259 -11.21 0.65 -3.68
C PRO A 259 -10.66 1.88 -2.93
N ALA A 260 -11.39 2.31 -1.92
CA ALA A 260 -10.99 3.46 -1.09
C ALA A 260 -9.64 3.23 -0.39
N GLY A 261 -8.80 4.25 -0.40
CA GLY A 261 -7.58 4.26 0.39
C GLY A 261 -7.82 4.54 1.87
N GLU A 262 -6.78 4.30 2.68
CA GLU A 262 -6.82 4.53 4.13
C GLU A 262 -7.23 5.96 4.48
N TRP A 263 -6.81 6.94 3.67
CA TRP A 263 -7.14 8.36 3.82
C TRP A 263 -8.56 8.74 3.36
N GLU A 264 -9.33 7.80 2.78
CA GLU A 264 -10.68 8.03 2.25
C GLU A 264 -11.77 7.32 3.07
N VAL A 265 -11.41 6.62 4.14
CA VAL A 265 -12.35 5.88 5.00
C VAL A 265 -12.48 6.54 6.37
N PRO A 266 -13.65 6.45 7.02
CA PRO A 266 -13.79 6.90 8.41
C PRO A 266 -12.99 6.01 9.36
N ASP A 267 -12.69 6.52 10.54
CA ASP A 267 -12.12 5.72 11.62
C ASP A 267 -13.15 4.72 12.19
N ASP A 268 -12.66 3.56 12.63
CA ASP A 268 -13.42 2.56 13.37
C ASP A 268 -13.56 2.92 14.86
N ALA A 269 -14.23 2.06 15.63
CA ALA A 269 -14.50 2.29 17.06
C ALA A 269 -13.23 2.48 17.93
N ASN A 270 -12.05 2.09 17.44
CA ASN A 270 -10.78 2.30 18.12
C ASN A 270 -10.03 3.56 17.64
N GLY A 271 -10.59 4.34 16.71
CA GLY A 271 -10.01 5.60 16.24
C GLY A 271 -8.91 5.42 15.20
N VAL A 272 -8.96 4.34 14.43
CA VAL A 272 -8.05 4.09 13.29
C VAL A 272 -8.87 3.80 12.03
N PRO A 273 -8.35 4.08 10.83
CA PRO A 273 -9.08 3.88 9.57
C PRO A 273 -9.76 2.53 9.45
N ALA A 274 -11.06 2.55 9.15
CA ALA A 274 -11.89 1.36 8.99
C ALA A 274 -11.63 0.72 7.61
N GLU A 275 -10.75 -0.29 7.59
CA GLU A 275 -10.43 -1.03 6.38
C GLU A 275 -11.68 -1.67 5.76
N PRO A 276 -11.97 -1.43 4.47
CA PRO A 276 -13.11 -2.05 3.80
C PRO A 276 -12.97 -3.58 3.76
N ARG A 277 -14.10 -4.27 3.80
CA ARG A 277 -14.13 -5.73 3.67
C ARG A 277 -13.60 -6.19 2.32
N ASP A 278 -13.13 -7.43 2.21
CA ASP A 278 -12.53 -7.92 0.96
C ASP A 278 -13.53 -7.89 -0.22
N GLN A 279 -14.80 -8.16 0.05
CA GLN A 279 -15.88 -8.06 -0.93
C GLN A 279 -16.11 -6.61 -1.39
N ASP A 280 -16.03 -5.65 -0.47
CA ASP A 280 -16.20 -4.23 -0.77
C ASP A 280 -15.00 -3.72 -1.59
N LYS A 281 -13.79 -4.22 -1.31
CA LYS A 281 -12.59 -3.94 -2.11
C LYS A 281 -12.71 -4.47 -3.54
N ALA A 282 -13.13 -5.72 -3.69
CA ALA A 282 -13.38 -6.35 -5.00
C ALA A 282 -14.45 -5.58 -5.81
N ALA A 283 -15.53 -5.15 -5.14
CA ALA A 283 -16.55 -4.30 -5.76
C ALA A 283 -15.98 -2.92 -6.16
N GLY A 284 -15.07 -2.37 -5.37
CA GLY A 284 -14.34 -1.12 -5.65
C GLY A 284 -13.61 -1.13 -6.99
N TYR A 285 -12.84 -2.18 -7.30
CA TYR A 285 -12.18 -2.32 -8.60
C TYR A 285 -13.17 -2.40 -9.77
N THR A 286 -14.26 -3.16 -9.58
CA THR A 286 -15.31 -3.28 -10.60
C THR A 286 -15.96 -1.92 -10.87
N ARG A 287 -16.28 -1.17 -9.81
CA ARG A 287 -16.83 0.18 -9.90
C ARG A 287 -15.86 1.13 -10.60
N ALA A 288 -14.59 1.11 -10.23
CA ALA A 288 -13.56 1.96 -10.81
C ALA A 288 -13.46 1.75 -12.33
N TRP A 289 -13.41 0.49 -12.77
CA TRP A 289 -13.39 0.15 -14.20
C TRP A 289 -14.64 0.64 -14.94
N ASN A 290 -15.83 0.47 -14.35
CA ASN A 290 -17.07 0.96 -14.94
C ASN A 290 -17.09 2.50 -15.07
N CYS A 291 -16.55 3.22 -14.07
CA CYS A 291 -16.48 4.67 -14.12
C CYS A 291 -15.52 5.17 -15.21
N VAL A 292 -14.35 4.52 -15.36
CA VAL A 292 -13.39 4.83 -16.43
C VAL A 292 -13.98 4.53 -17.80
N THR A 293 -14.51 3.32 -18.02
CA THR A 293 -15.08 2.92 -19.32
C THR A 293 -16.40 3.62 -19.66
N GLY A 294 -17.06 4.23 -18.66
CA GLY A 294 -18.24 5.09 -18.81
C GLY A 294 -17.96 6.47 -19.41
N HIS A 295 -16.69 6.87 -19.55
CA HIS A 295 -16.27 8.11 -20.22
C HIS A 295 -15.64 7.81 -21.60
N ARG A 296 -16.41 7.13 -22.45
CA ARG A 296 -15.99 6.71 -23.79
C ARG A 296 -15.50 7.89 -24.63
N GLY A 297 -14.41 7.66 -25.36
CA GLY A 297 -13.81 8.68 -26.21
C GLY A 297 -13.02 9.75 -25.45
N VAL A 298 -12.87 9.65 -24.12
CA VAL A 298 -12.08 10.60 -23.31
C VAL A 298 -11.16 9.88 -22.33
N ALA A 299 -11.69 8.93 -21.56
CA ALA A 299 -10.87 8.06 -20.73
C ALA A 299 -10.31 6.92 -21.60
N LEU A 300 -8.98 6.84 -21.71
CA LEU A 300 -8.29 5.87 -22.56
C LEU A 300 -7.99 4.53 -21.85
N GLY A 301 -8.35 4.44 -20.56
CA GLY A 301 -8.24 3.25 -19.73
C GLY A 301 -7.63 3.56 -18.37
N ALA A 302 -7.25 2.52 -17.64
CA ALA A 302 -6.73 2.66 -16.30
C ALA A 302 -5.79 1.53 -15.88
N THR A 303 -4.92 1.81 -14.92
CA THR A 303 -4.15 0.81 -14.16
C THR A 303 -4.73 0.65 -12.76
N MET A 304 -5.21 -0.55 -12.45
CA MET A 304 -5.70 -0.88 -11.10
C MET A 304 -4.51 -1.02 -10.15
N PHE A 305 -4.66 -0.51 -8.94
CA PHE A 305 -3.65 -0.60 -7.88
C PHE A 305 -4.07 -1.71 -6.91
N HIS A 306 -3.41 -2.87 -6.79
CA HIS A 306 -2.03 -3.15 -7.18
C HIS A 306 -1.73 -4.64 -7.41
N TYR A 307 -1.01 -4.96 -8.49
CA TYR A 307 -0.40 -6.30 -8.64
C TYR A 307 0.90 -6.32 -7.83
N GLY A 308 0.75 -6.46 -6.52
CA GLY A 308 1.83 -6.46 -5.54
C GLY A 308 1.93 -7.78 -4.79
N THR A 309 3.16 -8.16 -4.42
CA THR A 309 3.47 -9.34 -3.60
C THR A 309 3.81 -8.98 -2.16
N GLU A 310 3.83 -7.69 -1.84
CA GLU A 310 4.10 -7.17 -0.51
C GLU A 310 3.13 -7.79 0.50
N TYR A 311 3.70 -8.13 1.65
CA TYR A 311 3.00 -8.74 2.76
C TYR A 311 3.20 -7.90 4.01
N ASP A 312 2.67 -6.69 3.93
CA ASP A 312 2.68 -5.71 4.99
C ASP A 312 1.31 -5.00 5.02
N PHE A 313 1.07 -4.18 6.05
CA PHE A 313 -0.17 -3.44 6.25
C PHE A 313 -0.62 -2.66 5.01
N GLY A 314 0.30 -1.94 4.36
CA GLY A 314 0.00 -1.14 3.17
C GLY A 314 -0.22 -2.00 1.93
N GLY A 315 0.56 -3.08 1.80
CA GLY A 315 0.46 -4.07 0.74
C GLY A 315 -0.90 -4.76 0.77
N ILE A 316 -1.32 -5.33 1.89
CA ILE A 316 -2.59 -6.06 1.97
C ILE A 316 -3.81 -5.14 1.72
N TRP A 317 -3.72 -3.84 1.98
CA TRP A 317 -4.85 -2.94 1.75
C TRP A 317 -5.35 -3.01 0.30
N PHE A 318 -4.43 -3.00 -0.67
CA PHE A 318 -4.75 -2.95 -2.10
C PHE A 318 -4.27 -4.15 -2.92
N ASN A 319 -3.38 -4.99 -2.38
CA ASN A 319 -2.74 -6.03 -3.18
C ASN A 319 -3.76 -7.07 -3.64
N LEU A 320 -3.67 -7.39 -4.93
CA LEU A 320 -4.39 -8.49 -5.56
C LEU A 320 -3.72 -9.84 -5.26
N LEU A 321 -2.41 -9.83 -4.97
CA LEU A 321 -1.57 -11.01 -4.85
C LEU A 321 -0.62 -11.02 -3.62
N PRO A 322 -1.08 -10.60 -2.41
CA PRO A 322 -0.20 -10.53 -1.25
C PRO A 322 0.43 -11.90 -0.95
N ALA A 323 1.73 -11.93 -0.73
CA ALA A 323 2.51 -13.17 -0.56
C ALA A 323 2.32 -14.22 -1.70
N GLY A 324 1.87 -13.78 -2.89
CA GLY A 324 1.60 -14.67 -4.03
C GLY A 324 0.21 -15.31 -4.03
N GLU A 325 -0.67 -14.95 -3.10
CA GLU A 325 -2.00 -15.54 -2.92
C GLU A 325 -3.09 -14.67 -3.54
N ARG A 326 -3.98 -15.25 -4.35
CA ARG A 326 -5.01 -14.50 -5.08
C ARG A 326 -6.19 -14.15 -4.17
N ARG A 327 -6.53 -12.87 -4.12
CA ARG A 327 -7.70 -12.36 -3.36
C ARG A 327 -8.95 -12.21 -4.22
N LEU A 328 -10.10 -11.90 -3.61
CA LEU A 328 -11.34 -11.63 -4.36
C LEU A 328 -11.15 -10.50 -5.39
N SER A 329 -10.34 -9.50 -5.02
CA SER A 329 -10.00 -8.38 -5.87
C SER A 329 -9.27 -8.80 -7.15
N TYR A 330 -8.46 -9.87 -7.13
CA TYR A 330 -7.81 -10.44 -8.32
C TYR A 330 -8.84 -10.84 -9.37
N TYR A 331 -9.83 -11.64 -8.94
CA TYR A 331 -10.89 -12.14 -9.82
C TYR A 331 -11.84 -11.04 -10.27
N ALA A 332 -12.07 -10.01 -9.43
CA ALA A 332 -12.84 -8.84 -9.82
C ALA A 332 -12.17 -8.08 -10.97
N VAL A 333 -10.85 -7.85 -10.91
CA VAL A 333 -10.11 -7.20 -12.01
C VAL A 333 -10.10 -8.09 -13.25
N LYS A 334 -9.82 -9.39 -13.12
CA LYS A 334 -9.86 -10.37 -14.23
C LYS A 334 -11.20 -10.33 -14.96
N LYS A 335 -12.30 -10.38 -14.21
CA LYS A 335 -13.66 -10.27 -14.76
C LYS A 335 -13.95 -8.90 -15.38
N ALA A 336 -13.53 -7.81 -14.74
CA ALA A 336 -13.70 -6.45 -15.27
C ALA A 336 -13.02 -6.30 -16.64
N TYR A 337 -11.89 -6.99 -16.86
CA TYR A 337 -11.17 -7.00 -18.12
C TYR A 337 -11.72 -7.98 -19.17
N GLY A 338 -12.81 -8.67 -18.84
CA GLY A 338 -13.57 -9.52 -19.77
C GLY A 338 -13.00 -10.93 -19.90
N ALA A 339 -12.10 -11.36 -19.01
CA ALA A 339 -11.69 -12.74 -18.94
C ALA A 339 -12.81 -13.59 -18.30
N ASP A 340 -12.93 -14.84 -18.76
CA ASP A 340 -13.86 -15.82 -18.19
C ASP A 340 -13.32 -16.35 -16.87
N THR A 341 -14.10 -16.18 -15.80
CA THR A 341 -13.78 -16.66 -14.45
C THR A 341 -14.69 -17.81 -14.01
N SER A 342 -15.55 -18.34 -14.89
CA SER A 342 -16.55 -19.35 -14.54
C SER A 342 -15.98 -20.72 -14.14
N ARG A 343 -14.68 -20.94 -14.44
CA ARG A 343 -13.94 -22.17 -14.11
C ARG A 343 -12.78 -21.92 -13.13
N ASP A 344 -12.65 -20.69 -12.65
CA ASP A 344 -11.64 -20.37 -11.66
C ASP A 344 -12.07 -20.95 -10.32
N ASN A 345 -11.11 -21.46 -9.57
CA ASN A 345 -11.26 -21.72 -8.14
C ASN A 345 -11.03 -20.41 -7.40
N THR A 346 -12.00 -19.97 -6.61
CA THR A 346 -12.07 -18.63 -6.04
C THR A 346 -11.83 -18.62 -4.53
N PRO A 347 -11.37 -17.50 -3.94
CA PRO A 347 -10.95 -17.46 -2.56
C PRO A 347 -12.11 -17.71 -1.58
N PRO A 348 -11.81 -18.24 -0.38
CA PRO A 348 -12.75 -18.23 0.73
C PRO A 348 -13.26 -16.82 1.01
N VAL A 349 -14.54 -16.70 1.33
CA VAL A 349 -15.19 -15.43 1.64
C VAL A 349 -15.46 -15.37 3.13
N ILE A 350 -14.73 -14.49 3.84
CA ILE A 350 -15.05 -14.17 5.23
C ILE A 350 -16.20 -13.16 5.25
N THR A 351 -17.35 -13.58 5.76
CA THR A 351 -18.58 -12.75 5.84
C THR A 351 -18.69 -12.00 7.15
N ASP A 352 -18.02 -12.48 8.20
CA ASP A 352 -18.01 -11.89 9.53
C ASP A 352 -16.70 -12.23 10.25
N LEU A 353 -16.16 -11.23 10.94
CA LEU A 353 -15.01 -11.34 11.83
C LEU A 353 -15.32 -10.48 13.06
N SER A 354 -15.17 -11.05 14.25
CA SER A 354 -15.38 -10.35 15.51
C SER A 354 -14.40 -10.82 16.58
N VAL A 355 -14.19 -9.98 17.59
CA VAL A 355 -13.46 -10.32 18.80
C VAL A 355 -14.50 -10.63 19.88
N GLU A 356 -14.43 -11.80 20.51
CA GLU A 356 -15.27 -12.12 21.64
C GLU A 356 -14.89 -11.24 22.85
N GLY A 357 -15.86 -10.53 23.41
CA GLY A 357 -15.63 -9.57 24.50
C GLY A 357 -15.51 -8.12 24.02
N ASP A 358 -14.75 -7.30 24.73
CA ASP A 358 -14.57 -5.88 24.44
C ASP A 358 -13.29 -5.65 23.62
N ALA A 359 -13.45 -5.46 22.31
CA ALA A 359 -12.34 -5.14 21.41
C ALA A 359 -11.65 -3.80 21.73
N ALA A 360 -12.30 -2.90 22.48
CA ALA A 360 -11.71 -1.63 22.89
C ALA A 360 -10.87 -1.75 24.18
N ARG A 361 -10.86 -2.92 24.84
CA ARG A 361 -10.15 -3.15 26.09
C ARG A 361 -9.61 -4.58 26.17
N VAL A 362 -8.71 -4.94 25.26
CA VAL A 362 -8.05 -6.25 25.26
C VAL A 362 -6.83 -6.20 26.19
N PRO A 363 -6.77 -7.00 27.26
CA PRO A 363 -5.61 -7.00 28.15
C PRO A 363 -4.35 -7.52 27.45
N ALA A 364 -3.24 -6.78 27.56
CA ALA A 364 -1.96 -7.14 26.97
C ALA A 364 -1.48 -8.53 27.43
N GLY A 365 -0.98 -9.34 26.48
CA GLY A 365 -0.44 -10.67 26.75
C GLY A 365 -1.47 -11.71 27.23
N ARG A 366 -2.78 -11.40 27.20
CA ARG A 366 -3.85 -12.34 27.57
C ARG A 366 -4.51 -12.95 26.33
N ASP A 367 -5.12 -14.11 26.51
CA ASP A 367 -5.87 -14.78 25.44
C ASP A 367 -7.05 -13.91 24.98
N LEU A 368 -7.21 -13.78 23.67
CA LEU A 368 -8.40 -13.25 23.02
C LEU A 368 -8.93 -14.32 22.04
N THR A 369 -10.25 -14.38 21.88
CA THR A 369 -10.88 -15.29 20.91
C THR A 369 -11.50 -14.50 19.78
N LEU A 370 -11.14 -14.85 18.55
CA LEU A 370 -11.74 -14.34 17.32
C LEU A 370 -12.84 -15.30 16.88
N ALA A 371 -13.97 -14.77 16.44
CA ALA A 371 -15.02 -15.54 15.78
C ALA A 371 -15.08 -15.15 14.30
N VAL A 372 -14.91 -16.15 13.43
CA VAL A 372 -14.76 -16.01 11.98
C VAL A 372 -15.85 -16.82 11.29
N ARG A 373 -16.54 -16.21 10.33
CA ARG A 373 -17.46 -16.93 9.43
C ARG A 373 -16.95 -16.86 8.01
N ALA A 374 -16.30 -17.93 7.56
CA ALA A 374 -15.83 -18.06 6.19
C ALA A 374 -16.52 -19.20 5.46
N THR A 375 -16.70 -19.03 4.15
CA THR A 375 -17.19 -20.08 3.25
C THR A 375 -16.36 -20.07 1.98
N ASP A 376 -15.94 -21.24 1.52
CA ASP A 376 -15.30 -21.41 0.23
C ASP A 376 -16.35 -21.65 -0.88
N PRO A 377 -16.37 -20.84 -1.96
CA PRO A 377 -17.36 -21.00 -3.04
C PRO A 377 -17.24 -22.33 -3.80
N ASP A 378 -16.05 -22.92 -3.84
CA ASP A 378 -15.72 -24.14 -4.56
C ASP A 378 -15.80 -25.40 -3.66
N GLY A 379 -16.06 -25.20 -2.37
CA GLY A 379 -16.21 -26.27 -1.38
C GLY A 379 -14.88 -26.80 -0.86
N ASP A 380 -13.77 -26.07 -1.05
CA ASP A 380 -12.48 -26.45 -0.52
C ASP A 380 -12.41 -26.30 1.02
N PRO A 381 -11.61 -27.15 1.71
CA PRO A 381 -11.37 -26.99 3.14
C PRO A 381 -10.68 -25.66 3.45
N VAL A 382 -11.25 -24.89 4.38
CA VAL A 382 -10.69 -23.60 4.80
C VAL A 382 -9.77 -23.79 6.01
N SER A 383 -8.56 -23.25 5.93
CA SER A 383 -7.66 -23.10 7.08
C SER A 383 -7.41 -21.62 7.38
N TYR A 384 -7.03 -21.29 8.62
CA TYR A 384 -6.89 -19.91 9.07
C TYR A 384 -5.46 -19.57 9.50
N GLU A 385 -5.06 -18.34 9.22
CA GLU A 385 -3.86 -17.69 9.74
C GLU A 385 -4.27 -16.35 10.38
N VAL A 386 -3.74 -16.06 11.56
CA VAL A 386 -3.99 -14.80 12.27
C VAL A 386 -2.70 -13.98 12.31
N LEU A 387 -2.79 -12.70 11.99
CA LEU A 387 -1.67 -11.77 12.04
C LEU A 387 -2.04 -10.50 12.79
N ALA A 388 -1.03 -9.81 13.30
CA ALA A 388 -1.17 -8.49 13.89
C ALA A 388 -0.26 -7.49 13.18
N ASN A 389 -0.70 -6.23 13.15
CA ASN A 389 0.09 -5.10 12.72
C ASN A 389 0.06 -3.98 13.76
N SER A 390 1.22 -3.36 13.98
CA SER A 390 1.47 -2.29 14.96
C SER A 390 1.62 -0.90 14.33
N ASN A 391 1.15 -0.68 13.09
CA ASN A 391 1.32 0.60 12.41
C ASN A 391 0.82 1.80 13.24
N TYR A 392 -0.28 1.63 13.98
CA TYR A 392 -0.84 2.68 14.85
C TYR A 392 -0.26 2.70 16.26
N VAL A 393 0.80 1.92 16.50
CA VAL A 393 1.58 1.88 17.75
C VAL A 393 2.99 2.39 17.52
N ASP A 394 3.66 1.93 16.47
CA ASP A 394 5.08 2.20 16.20
C ASP A 394 5.41 2.42 14.71
N GLN A 395 4.39 2.61 13.86
CA GLN A 395 4.54 2.82 12.42
C GLN A 395 5.17 1.63 11.67
N SER A 396 5.33 0.48 12.32
CA SER A 396 5.75 -0.74 11.63
C SER A 396 4.64 -1.20 10.69
N LYS A 397 4.99 -1.33 9.40
CA LYS A 397 4.08 -1.89 8.40
C LYS A 397 4.07 -3.42 8.44
N GLN A 398 5.00 -4.06 9.14
CA GLN A 398 5.12 -5.53 9.14
C GLN A 398 3.87 -6.21 9.68
N LEU A 399 3.50 -7.32 9.04
CA LEU A 399 2.49 -8.24 9.54
C LEU A 399 3.19 -9.37 10.27
N VAL A 400 2.84 -9.56 11.54
CA VAL A 400 3.46 -10.56 12.41
C VAL A 400 2.43 -11.65 12.70
N THR A 401 2.78 -12.90 12.44
CA THR A 401 1.91 -14.03 12.75
C THR A 401 1.64 -14.12 14.25
N LEU A 402 0.36 -14.22 14.62
CA LEU A 402 -0.07 -14.59 15.96
C LEU A 402 -0.39 -16.08 15.96
N PRO A 403 0.33 -16.91 16.73
CA PRO A 403 -0.01 -18.32 16.87
C PRO A 403 -1.46 -18.49 17.31
N ALA A 404 -2.24 -19.21 16.51
CA ALA A 404 -3.66 -19.42 16.74
C ALA A 404 -3.94 -20.89 17.10
N THR A 405 -4.77 -21.09 18.11
CA THR A 405 -5.39 -22.38 18.41
C THR A 405 -6.80 -22.39 17.85
N ASP A 406 -7.08 -23.28 16.89
CA ASP A 406 -8.43 -23.51 16.40
C ASP A 406 -9.26 -24.23 17.48
N LEU A 407 -10.35 -23.59 17.91
CA LEU A 407 -11.30 -24.12 18.90
C LEU A 407 -12.49 -24.81 18.23
N GLY A 408 -12.53 -24.86 16.89
CA GLY A 408 -13.64 -25.35 16.10
C GLY A 408 -14.73 -24.30 15.87
N GLY A 409 -15.54 -24.49 14.82
CA GLY A 409 -16.67 -23.62 14.52
C GLY A 409 -16.28 -22.18 14.13
N GLY A 410 -15.07 -21.98 13.60
CA GLY A 410 -14.56 -20.66 13.22
C GLY A 410 -14.06 -19.83 14.40
N ARG A 411 -13.82 -20.43 15.57
CA ARG A 411 -13.29 -19.75 16.76
C ARG A 411 -11.78 -19.95 16.85
N LEU A 412 -11.02 -18.87 16.84
CA LEU A 412 -9.56 -18.87 16.89
C LEU A 412 -9.09 -18.16 18.15
N ARG A 413 -8.35 -18.87 19.01
CA ARG A 413 -7.73 -18.26 20.19
C ARG A 413 -6.30 -17.86 19.90
N VAL A 414 -5.97 -16.60 20.18
CA VAL A 414 -4.62 -16.03 20.06
C VAL A 414 -4.26 -15.28 21.34
N THR A 415 -2.98 -15.07 21.59
CA THR A 415 -2.52 -14.17 22.66
C THR A 415 -2.45 -12.75 22.13
N ALA A 416 -3.06 -11.80 22.84
CA ALA A 416 -2.98 -10.38 22.50
C ALA A 416 -1.52 -9.89 22.53
N PRO A 417 -1.15 -8.95 21.65
CA PRO A 417 0.16 -8.30 21.72
C PRO A 417 0.45 -7.74 23.13
N GLY A 418 1.72 -7.77 23.55
CA GLY A 418 2.13 -7.31 24.89
C GLY A 418 2.20 -5.79 25.05
N ARG A 419 2.21 -5.04 23.94
CA ARG A 419 2.37 -3.59 23.95
C ARG A 419 1.02 -2.86 23.80
N PRO A 420 0.68 -1.91 24.68
CA PRO A 420 -0.57 -1.16 24.59
C PRO A 420 -0.65 -0.30 23.33
N GLY A 421 -1.87 -0.02 22.89
CA GLY A 421 -2.15 0.76 21.69
C GLY A 421 -3.19 0.09 20.79
N VAL A 422 -3.44 0.67 19.63
CA VAL A 422 -4.39 0.13 18.66
C VAL A 422 -3.67 -0.75 17.66
N TRP A 423 -4.07 -2.01 17.58
CA TRP A 423 -3.54 -3.02 16.67
C TRP A 423 -4.57 -3.37 15.62
N LYS A 424 -4.13 -3.68 14.41
CA LYS A 424 -4.99 -4.33 13.41
C LYS A 424 -4.71 -5.83 13.41
N ILE A 425 -5.74 -6.61 13.65
CA ILE A 425 -5.73 -8.07 13.57
C ILE A 425 -6.27 -8.47 12.20
N TYR A 426 -5.49 -9.25 11.47
CA TYR A 426 -5.85 -9.82 10.18
C TYR A 426 -6.17 -11.29 10.38
N VAL A 427 -7.26 -11.76 9.77
CA VAL A 427 -7.53 -13.18 9.59
C VAL A 427 -7.50 -13.49 8.11
N LYS A 428 -6.62 -14.41 7.73
CA LYS A 428 -6.55 -15.00 6.39
C LYS A 428 -7.24 -16.36 6.41
N ALA A 429 -8.12 -16.58 5.44
CA ALA A 429 -8.78 -17.85 5.17
C ALA A 429 -8.23 -18.43 3.87
N HIS A 430 -7.56 -19.58 3.97
CA HIS A 430 -6.84 -20.25 2.89
C HIS A 430 -7.62 -21.45 2.39
N ASP A 431 -7.66 -21.65 1.08
CA ASP A 431 -8.27 -22.82 0.41
C ASP A 431 -7.26 -23.93 0.06
N GLY A 432 -5.96 -23.65 0.18
CA GLY A 432 -4.89 -24.56 -0.27
C GLY A 432 -4.75 -24.68 -1.79
N LYS A 433 -5.44 -23.84 -2.57
CA LYS A 433 -5.33 -23.72 -4.04
C LYS A 433 -4.61 -22.45 -4.49
N GLY A 434 -4.08 -21.68 -3.54
CA GLY A 434 -3.36 -20.44 -3.78
C GLY A 434 -4.28 -19.22 -3.79
N ASN A 435 -5.48 -19.32 -3.22
CA ASN A 435 -6.33 -18.18 -2.96
C ASN A 435 -6.43 -17.90 -1.45
N VAL A 436 -6.74 -16.65 -1.14
CA VAL A 436 -6.91 -16.20 0.24
C VAL A 436 -8.04 -15.18 0.38
N GLY A 437 -8.93 -15.43 1.34
CA GLY A 437 -9.86 -14.43 1.86
C GLY A 437 -9.26 -13.70 3.04
N VAL A 438 -9.41 -12.37 3.12
CA VAL A 438 -8.79 -11.57 4.20
C VAL A 438 -9.81 -10.64 4.84
N GLU A 439 -9.93 -10.69 6.16
CA GLU A 439 -10.72 -9.74 6.94
C GLU A 439 -9.90 -9.19 8.10
N THR A 440 -10.26 -7.98 8.56
CA THR A 440 -9.48 -7.29 9.58
C THR A 440 -10.37 -6.69 10.65
N ARG A 441 -9.87 -6.64 11.89
CA ARG A 441 -10.51 -5.90 12.99
C ARG A 441 -9.44 -5.18 13.80
N SER A 442 -9.74 -3.95 14.23
CA SER A 442 -8.89 -3.30 15.21
C SER A 442 -9.20 -3.79 16.62
N ILE A 443 -8.17 -3.87 17.44
CA ILE A 443 -8.29 -4.03 18.89
C ILE A 443 -7.49 -2.94 19.58
N ARG A 444 -7.95 -2.50 20.75
CA ARG A 444 -7.17 -1.65 21.64
C ARG A 444 -6.62 -2.51 22.77
N VAL A 445 -5.32 -2.73 22.72
CA VAL A 445 -4.57 -3.41 23.76
C VAL A 445 -4.33 -2.43 24.91
N VAL A 446 -4.65 -2.85 26.13
CA VAL A 446 -4.51 -2.06 27.36
C VAL A 446 -3.73 -2.85 28.41
N PRO A 447 -3.07 -2.18 29.37
CA PRO A 447 -2.50 -2.86 30.52
C PRO A 447 -3.56 -3.71 31.25
N PRO A 448 -3.24 -4.96 31.66
CA PRO A 448 -4.15 -5.80 32.41
C PRO A 448 -4.60 -5.11 33.69
N ALA A 449 -5.86 -5.30 34.07
CA ALA A 449 -6.35 -4.78 35.34
C ALA A 449 -5.64 -5.51 36.50
N VAL A 450 -5.00 -4.75 37.38
CA VAL A 450 -4.36 -5.29 38.60
C VAL A 450 -5.32 -5.16 39.78
N GLY A 451 -5.56 -6.25 40.50
CA GLY A 451 -6.34 -6.22 41.73
C GLY A 451 -5.55 -5.60 42.89
N GLY A 452 -6.18 -4.76 43.71
CA GLY A 452 -5.55 -4.08 44.84
C GLY A 452 -5.56 -2.56 44.66
N THR A 453 -4.89 -1.84 45.56
CA THR A 453 -4.71 -0.38 45.44
C THR A 453 -3.34 -0.08 44.86
N ASN A 454 -3.25 0.77 43.81
CA ASN A 454 -1.98 1.31 43.37
C ASN A 454 -1.46 2.29 44.44
N VAL A 455 -0.55 1.84 45.30
CA VAL A 455 0.03 2.63 46.39
C VAL A 455 1.09 3.63 45.93
N ALA A 456 1.52 3.54 44.66
CA ALA A 456 2.42 4.51 44.03
C ALA A 456 1.68 5.69 43.38
N LEU A 457 0.38 5.57 43.12
CA LEU A 457 -0.40 6.60 42.43
C LEU A 457 -0.36 7.95 43.17
N GLY A 458 0.06 9.00 42.47
CA GLY A 458 0.20 10.36 42.95
C GLY A 458 1.31 10.57 43.98
N LYS A 459 2.19 9.59 44.19
CA LYS A 459 3.26 9.68 45.19
C LYS A 459 4.48 10.46 44.68
N PRO A 460 5.29 11.04 45.59
CA PRO A 460 6.54 11.69 45.19
C PRO A 460 7.49 10.71 44.48
N ALA A 461 7.88 11.06 43.26
CA ALA A 461 8.83 10.30 42.47
C ALA A 461 10.11 11.10 42.20
N THR A 462 11.25 10.40 42.16
CA THR A 462 12.59 10.94 41.85
C THR A 462 13.30 9.98 40.92
N ALA A 463 14.22 10.47 40.10
CA ALA A 463 14.99 9.63 39.18
C ALA A 463 16.45 10.07 39.13
N SER A 464 17.32 9.22 38.58
CA SER A 464 18.73 9.57 38.29
C SER A 464 18.86 10.71 37.29
N SER A 465 17.96 10.77 36.30
CA SER A 465 17.87 11.82 35.30
C SER A 465 16.46 11.89 34.73
N TRP A 466 16.15 12.95 34.00
CA TRP A 466 14.97 13.04 33.15
C TRP A 466 15.16 14.04 32.02
N GLN A 467 14.50 13.81 30.88
CA GLN A 467 14.61 14.67 29.70
C GLN A 467 13.84 15.97 29.89
N THR A 468 14.55 17.10 29.81
CA THR A 468 14.01 18.44 30.09
C THR A 468 13.31 19.12 28.91
N GLY A 469 13.50 18.63 27.69
CA GLY A 469 12.86 19.16 26.49
C GLY A 469 13.10 18.30 25.25
N GLY A 470 12.34 18.58 24.18
CA GLY A 470 12.27 17.78 22.95
C GLY A 470 11.02 16.90 22.92
N GLY A 471 10.32 16.87 21.78
CA GLY A 471 9.08 16.11 21.63
C GLY A 471 7.98 16.56 22.60
N ASP A 472 7.40 15.58 23.32
CA ASP A 472 6.37 15.70 24.35
C ASP A 472 6.91 15.98 25.78
N CYS A 473 8.24 16.09 25.96
CA CYS A 473 8.86 16.37 27.27
C CYS A 473 8.74 17.86 27.65
N PRO A 474 8.69 18.22 28.96
CA PRO A 474 9.45 17.62 30.06
C PRO A 474 8.89 16.29 30.59
N CYS A 475 9.69 15.23 30.54
CA CYS A 475 9.30 13.87 30.92
C CYS A 475 9.72 13.53 32.35
N THR A 476 9.14 14.27 33.32
CA THR A 476 9.54 14.21 34.73
C THR A 476 9.20 12.87 35.39
N PRO A 477 9.86 12.49 36.52
CA PRO A 477 9.54 11.27 37.26
C PRO A 477 8.07 11.11 37.67
N ALA A 478 7.37 12.22 37.89
CA ALA A 478 5.96 12.21 38.29
C ALA A 478 5.03 11.67 37.20
N GLY A 479 5.41 11.80 35.92
CA GLY A 479 4.62 11.33 34.79
C GLY A 479 4.54 9.81 34.66
N ALA A 480 5.26 9.05 35.49
CA ALA A 480 5.12 7.59 35.54
C ALA A 480 4.28 7.11 36.73
N VAL A 481 3.71 8.01 37.53
CA VAL A 481 2.94 7.65 38.74
C VAL A 481 1.66 8.48 38.88
N ASP A 482 1.21 9.15 37.82
CA ASP A 482 0.01 10.01 37.84
C ASP A 482 -1.25 9.28 37.31
N GLY A 483 -1.09 8.08 36.75
CA GLY A 483 -2.18 7.27 36.19
C GLY A 483 -2.64 7.72 34.79
N ASP A 484 -1.94 8.65 34.15
CA ASP A 484 -2.22 9.09 32.78
C ASP A 484 -1.28 8.39 31.79
N GLN A 485 -1.82 7.57 30.89
CA GLN A 485 -1.01 6.85 29.88
C GLN A 485 -0.46 7.76 28.77
N ASN A 486 -0.71 9.07 28.83
CA ASN A 486 -0.16 10.06 27.89
C ASN A 486 1.02 10.85 28.48
N THR A 487 1.29 10.73 29.79
CA THR A 487 2.46 11.31 30.44
C THR A 487 3.47 10.20 30.75
N ARG A 488 4.76 10.55 30.86
CA ARG A 488 5.82 9.56 31.08
C ARG A 488 7.03 10.13 31.79
N TRP A 489 7.76 9.26 32.49
CA TRP A 489 9.16 9.51 32.82
C TRP A 489 10.05 9.08 31.66
N ALA A 490 11.06 9.87 31.32
CA ALA A 490 12.08 9.47 30.34
C ALA A 490 13.49 9.87 30.80
N SER A 491 14.41 8.91 30.86
CA SER A 491 15.79 9.14 31.31
C SER A 491 16.70 9.70 30.21
N ASP A 492 17.90 10.11 30.61
CA ASP A 492 19.05 10.26 29.71
C ASP A 492 19.41 8.92 29.05
N TRP A 493 20.11 8.98 27.91
CA TRP A 493 20.44 7.83 27.07
C TRP A 493 21.72 7.12 27.53
N SER A 494 21.77 6.76 28.81
CA SER A 494 22.91 6.09 29.44
C SER A 494 22.45 4.99 30.39
N ASP A 495 23.38 4.08 30.71
CA ASP A 495 23.16 2.97 31.64
C ASP A 495 24.14 3.09 32.82
N PRO A 496 23.72 2.86 34.08
CA PRO A 496 22.35 2.57 34.52
C PRO A 496 21.50 3.85 34.77
N GLN A 497 20.18 3.68 34.83
CA GLN A 497 19.23 4.73 35.26
C GLN A 497 18.21 4.15 36.23
N TRP A 498 17.64 4.97 37.10
CA TRP A 498 16.62 4.54 38.06
C TRP A 498 15.48 5.56 38.20
N LEU A 499 14.29 5.04 38.49
CA LEU A 499 13.09 5.77 38.88
C LEU A 499 12.62 5.21 40.23
N ARG A 500 12.45 6.09 41.23
CA ARG A 500 12.08 5.75 42.60
C ARG A 500 10.81 6.48 43.02
N VAL A 501 9.92 5.76 43.70
CA VAL A 501 8.71 6.28 44.33
C VAL A 501 8.85 6.21 45.85
N ASP A 502 8.49 7.29 46.54
CA ASP A 502 8.31 7.35 48.00
C ASP A 502 6.85 7.03 48.35
N LEU A 503 6.59 5.86 48.95
CA LEU A 503 5.23 5.44 49.31
C LEU A 503 4.67 6.23 50.51
N GLY A 504 5.52 6.97 51.23
CA GLY A 504 5.19 7.79 52.40
C GLY A 504 5.13 7.01 53.72
N ALA A 505 5.03 5.68 53.67
CA ALA A 505 5.11 4.79 54.83
C ALA A 505 5.54 3.39 54.39
N ARG A 506 6.07 2.62 55.33
CA ARG A 506 6.43 1.22 55.10
C ARG A 506 5.21 0.41 54.70
N THR A 507 5.17 0.00 53.44
CA THR A 507 3.99 -0.59 52.80
C THR A 507 4.35 -1.94 52.20
N SER A 508 3.55 -2.97 52.46
CA SER A 508 3.66 -4.26 51.78
C SER A 508 2.92 -4.22 50.45
N PHE A 509 3.52 -4.81 49.42
CA PHE A 509 2.95 -4.91 48.08
C PHE A 509 3.25 -6.28 47.47
N ARG A 510 2.35 -6.75 46.60
CA ARG A 510 2.41 -8.08 45.98
C ARG A 510 2.58 -8.05 44.47
N HIS A 511 2.47 -6.88 43.86
CA HIS A 511 2.46 -6.78 42.41
C HIS A 511 3.02 -5.43 41.96
N VAL A 512 3.73 -5.43 40.83
CA VAL A 512 4.23 -4.23 40.16
C VAL A 512 3.87 -4.32 38.69
N GLN A 513 3.23 -3.28 38.16
CA GLN A 513 2.95 -3.16 36.73
C GLN A 513 3.78 -2.02 36.15
N LEU A 514 4.57 -2.32 35.13
CA LEU A 514 5.32 -1.32 34.37
C LEU A 514 4.71 -1.20 32.99
N VAL A 515 4.44 0.01 32.54
CA VAL A 515 3.98 0.28 31.17
C VAL A 515 5.07 1.08 30.47
N TRP A 516 5.83 0.42 29.61
CA TRP A 516 6.91 1.01 28.84
C TRP A 516 6.40 1.76 27.60
N GLU A 517 7.16 2.79 27.22
CA GLU A 517 7.03 3.41 25.90
C GLU A 517 7.76 2.55 24.84
N THR A 518 7.90 3.04 23.61
CA THR A 518 8.78 2.42 22.59
C THR A 518 10.17 2.16 23.13
N SER A 519 10.68 3.06 23.98
CA SER A 519 11.92 2.84 24.69
C SER A 519 11.72 2.21 26.05
N TYR A 520 12.46 1.13 26.31
CA TYR A 520 12.25 0.27 27.48
C TYR A 520 13.58 -0.27 28.05
N ALA A 521 13.51 -0.89 29.22
CA ALA A 521 14.62 -1.64 29.79
C ALA A 521 14.63 -3.10 29.33
N LYS A 522 15.71 -3.53 28.67
CA LYS A 522 15.94 -4.96 28.42
C LYS A 522 16.37 -5.68 29.69
N ALA A 523 17.23 -5.07 30.51
CA ALA A 523 17.58 -5.59 31.81
C ALA A 523 17.31 -4.54 32.90
N TYR A 524 16.60 -4.94 33.95
CA TYR A 524 16.30 -4.11 35.10
C TYR A 524 16.02 -4.92 36.36
N SER A 525 15.99 -4.24 37.50
CA SER A 525 15.51 -4.82 38.76
C SER A 525 14.48 -3.92 39.42
N VAL A 526 13.46 -4.55 40.01
CA VAL A 526 12.56 -3.89 40.96
C VAL A 526 13.17 -4.08 42.34
N GLN A 527 13.32 -2.98 43.07
CA GLN A 527 13.95 -2.98 44.38
C GLN A 527 13.11 -2.21 45.39
N THR A 528 13.23 -2.59 46.67
CA THR A 528 12.57 -1.90 47.79
C THR A 528 13.60 -1.46 48.83
N SER A 529 13.24 -0.44 49.62
CA SER A 529 14.10 0.13 50.66
C SER A 529 13.26 0.77 51.77
N ASP A 530 13.74 0.68 53.02
CA ASP A 530 13.15 1.39 54.17
C ASP A 530 13.70 2.82 54.32
N ASP A 531 14.89 3.12 53.79
CA ASP A 531 15.64 4.38 53.99
C ASP A 531 15.99 5.14 52.69
N GLY A 532 15.68 4.55 51.53
CA GLY A 532 15.97 5.12 50.21
C GLY A 532 17.45 5.04 49.79
N GLN A 533 18.30 4.40 50.60
CA GLN A 533 19.76 4.28 50.42
C GLN A 533 20.18 2.82 50.24
N ASN A 534 19.67 1.93 51.09
CA ASN A 534 19.96 0.49 51.07
C ASN A 534 18.83 -0.25 50.36
N TRP A 535 19.15 -0.91 49.25
CA TRP A 535 18.16 -1.50 48.35
C TRP A 535 18.22 -3.03 48.34
N GLN A 536 17.05 -3.65 48.44
CA GLN A 536 16.88 -5.09 48.25
C GLN A 536 16.13 -5.35 46.94
N THR A 537 16.68 -6.19 46.08
CA THR A 537 16.01 -6.64 44.86
C THR A 537 14.88 -7.61 45.20
N VAL A 538 13.67 -7.30 44.71
CA VAL A 538 12.48 -8.18 44.81
C VAL A 538 12.16 -8.87 43.49
N ARG A 539 12.64 -8.32 42.36
CA ARG A 539 12.54 -8.93 41.02
C ARG A 539 13.69 -8.49 40.13
N ALA A 540 14.21 -9.39 39.31
CA ALA A 540 15.15 -9.09 38.24
C ALA A 540 14.60 -9.58 36.90
N VAL A 541 14.80 -8.79 35.85
CA VAL A 541 14.46 -9.09 34.46
C VAL A 541 15.71 -8.82 33.62
N THR A 542 16.06 -9.73 32.71
CA THR A 542 17.31 -9.64 31.92
C THR A 542 17.09 -9.60 30.42
N ASP A 543 15.85 -9.86 29.99
CA ASP A 543 15.43 -10.10 28.62
C ASP A 543 14.07 -9.45 28.32
N GLY A 544 13.77 -8.32 28.97
CA GLY A 544 12.55 -7.55 28.74
C GLY A 544 12.41 -7.11 27.27
N ASP A 545 11.17 -7.01 26.82
CA ASP A 545 10.76 -6.71 25.44
C ASP A 545 9.93 -5.41 25.31
N GLY A 546 9.74 -4.70 26.42
CA GLY A 546 8.95 -3.47 26.48
C GLY A 546 7.48 -3.75 26.74
N GLY A 547 6.57 -2.89 26.26
CA GLY A 547 5.14 -3.09 26.47
C GLY A 547 4.74 -3.08 27.94
N VAL A 548 3.93 -4.05 28.39
CA VAL A 548 3.49 -4.17 29.79
C VAL A 548 4.20 -5.32 30.50
N ASP A 549 4.93 -4.99 31.56
CA ASP A 549 5.41 -5.98 32.52
C ASP A 549 4.42 -6.09 33.68
N ASP A 550 3.81 -7.26 33.83
CA ASP A 550 2.80 -7.59 34.86
C ASP A 550 3.44 -8.54 35.89
N LEU A 551 4.07 -7.99 36.93
CA LEU A 551 5.05 -8.70 37.76
C LEU A 551 4.50 -9.02 39.16
N ASP A 552 4.31 -10.30 39.44
CA ASP A 552 4.12 -10.78 40.82
C ASP A 552 5.43 -10.68 41.59
N VAL A 553 5.36 -10.02 42.76
CA VAL A 553 6.49 -9.75 43.65
C VAL A 553 6.08 -9.91 45.10
N THR A 554 7.04 -9.93 46.01
CA THR A 554 6.77 -9.79 47.45
C THR A 554 7.76 -8.79 48.00
N GLY A 555 7.26 -7.59 48.31
CA GLY A 555 8.08 -6.49 48.80
C GLY A 555 7.45 -5.80 49.99
N THR A 556 8.29 -5.21 50.83
CA THR A 556 7.87 -4.30 51.90
C THR A 556 8.95 -3.26 52.09
N GLY A 557 8.55 -1.99 52.07
CA GLY A 557 9.46 -0.86 52.25
C GLY A 557 8.73 0.48 52.17
N SER A 558 9.44 1.55 52.49
CA SER A 558 8.95 2.92 52.31
C SER A 558 9.20 3.44 50.89
N TYR A 559 10.16 2.84 50.19
CA TYR A 559 10.51 3.18 48.81
C TYR A 559 10.49 1.96 47.91
N VAL A 560 10.12 2.18 46.65
CA VAL A 560 10.26 1.20 45.56
C VAL A 560 10.94 1.89 44.38
N ARG A 561 11.85 1.20 43.71
CA ARG A 561 12.48 1.71 42.49
C ARG A 561 12.59 0.65 41.41
N ILE A 562 12.61 1.12 40.18
CA ILE A 562 13.18 0.39 39.04
C ILE A 562 14.65 0.83 38.92
N LEU A 563 15.55 -0.12 38.69
CA LEU A 563 16.94 0.12 38.31
C LEU A 563 17.18 -0.54 36.95
N GLY A 564 17.17 0.25 35.88
CA GLY A 564 17.52 -0.18 34.52
C GLY A 564 19.04 -0.26 34.35
N THR A 565 19.52 -1.41 33.89
CA THR A 565 20.95 -1.70 33.69
C THR A 565 21.32 -1.96 32.24
N GLN A 566 20.34 -2.23 31.38
CA GLN A 566 20.53 -2.32 29.94
C GLN A 566 19.29 -1.82 29.20
N ARG A 567 19.46 -0.85 28.31
CA ARG A 567 18.41 -0.34 27.41
C ARG A 567 18.07 -1.37 26.33
N GLY A 568 16.80 -1.45 25.97
CA GLY A 568 16.31 -2.26 24.85
C GLY A 568 16.41 -1.58 23.49
N THR A 569 16.61 -0.25 23.48
CA THR A 569 16.73 0.57 22.27
C THR A 569 17.95 1.49 22.33
N GLY A 570 18.17 2.30 21.29
CA GLY A 570 19.19 3.36 21.31
C GLY A 570 18.84 4.56 22.21
N TRP A 571 17.58 4.68 22.64
CA TRP A 571 17.05 5.78 23.45
C TRP A 571 17.18 5.50 24.95
N GLY A 572 16.87 6.49 25.80
CA GLY A 572 16.83 6.35 27.27
C GLY A 572 15.63 5.52 27.74
N TYR A 573 15.57 5.11 29.01
CA TYR A 573 14.42 4.38 29.56
C TYR A 573 13.19 5.29 29.60
N SER A 574 12.00 4.76 29.25
CA SER A 574 10.78 5.56 29.21
C SER A 574 9.56 4.76 29.71
N LEU A 575 8.88 5.27 30.74
CA LEU A 575 7.74 4.62 31.40
C LEU A 575 6.53 5.54 31.44
N TYR A 576 5.40 5.06 30.90
CA TYR A 576 4.08 5.66 31.08
C TYR A 576 3.52 5.39 32.48
N GLU A 577 3.79 4.22 33.07
CA GLU A 577 3.29 3.88 34.41
C GLU A 577 4.27 3.00 35.17
N PHE A 578 4.43 3.28 36.47
CA PHE A 578 5.10 2.49 37.49
C PHE A 578 4.13 2.26 38.65
N GLY A 579 3.21 1.31 38.45
CA GLY A 579 2.20 0.93 39.43
C GLY A 579 2.74 -0.07 40.44
N VAL A 580 2.44 0.15 41.73
CA VAL A 580 2.80 -0.75 42.84
C VAL A 580 1.52 -1.11 43.60
N TYR A 581 1.18 -2.39 43.72
CA TYR A 581 -0.15 -2.82 44.19
C TYR A 581 -0.09 -3.70 45.44
N ASN A 582 -0.97 -3.39 46.40
CA ASN A 582 -1.08 -4.08 47.70
C ASN A 582 -2.35 -4.90 47.89
#